data_AF-A0A089ZQ67-F1
#
_entry.id   AF-A0A089ZQ67-F1
#
_cell.length_a   1.000
_cell.length_b   1.000
_cell.length_c   1.000
_cell.angle_alpha   90.00
_cell.angle_beta   90.00
_cell.angle_gamma   90.00
#
_symmetry.space_group_name_H-M   'P 1'
#
loop_
_entity.id
_entity.type
_entity.pdbx_description
1 polymer ?
#
loop_
_entity_poly.entity_id
_entity_poly.type
_entity_poly.pdbx_seq_one_letter_code
_entity_poly.pdbx_strand_id
1 'polypeptide(L)'
;MRALAALSRFVGNTFAYWVLLFAVLAFLAPEWFIGLKPLIVPLLGLVMFGMGLTLKLDDFAEVGRHPWRVALGVVAHFVIMPGVAWLLCQAFHLPPEIAVGVILVGCCPSGTSSNVMTWLAKGDLALSVAIAAVTTLLAPLLTPALIWLLASAWLPVSFMEMFWSILQLVMLPIVLGVLAQKLLGARVQVAVDVLPLVSVVSIVLIVCAVVAASQARIAESGLLIMAVVILHNSFGFLLGYFTGKVFKLPLAQRKSLALEVGMQNSGLGAALASAHFSPLAAVPSALFSVWHNISGALLSTYFRRMEGTEPGGLKTDP
;
A
#
# COMPACT_ATOMS: atom_id res chain seq x y z
N MET A 1 8.31 11.22 26.24
CA MET A 1 8.62 11.67 24.86
C MET A 1 9.70 10.81 24.19
N ARG A 2 10.99 10.86 24.61
CA ARG A 2 12.06 10.08 23.94
C ARG A 2 11.86 8.55 23.92
N ALA A 3 11.43 7.96 25.04
CA ALA A 3 11.15 6.52 25.13
C ALA A 3 9.96 6.10 24.23
N LEU A 4 8.90 6.90 24.20
CA LEU A 4 7.73 6.63 23.35
C LEU A 4 8.06 6.74 21.86
N ALA A 5 8.87 7.73 21.47
CA ALA A 5 9.35 7.86 20.09
C ALA A 5 10.31 6.71 19.70
N ALA A 6 11.14 6.23 20.63
CA ALA A 6 11.99 5.06 20.41
C ALA A 6 11.15 3.77 20.23
N LEU A 7 10.12 3.58 21.05
CA LEU A 7 9.16 2.48 20.90
C LEU A 7 8.42 2.56 19.56
N SER A 8 7.93 3.74 19.18
CA SER A 8 7.26 4.00 17.90
C SER A 8 8.15 3.59 16.71
N ARG A 9 9.43 3.96 16.73
CA ARG A 9 10.41 3.54 15.71
C ARG A 9 10.68 2.04 15.73
N PHE A 10 10.85 1.43 16.90
CA PHE A 10 11.07 -0.01 17.00
C PHE A 10 9.90 -0.80 16.43
N VAL A 11 8.68 -0.44 16.81
CA VAL A 11 7.45 -1.08 16.32
C VAL A 11 7.28 -0.86 14.81
N GLY A 12 7.55 0.34 14.30
CA GLY A 12 7.57 0.61 12.86
C GLY A 12 8.58 -0.27 12.10
N ASN A 13 9.80 -0.40 12.61
CA ASN A 13 10.87 -1.20 11.99
C ASN A 13 10.60 -2.71 12.07
N THR A 14 9.80 -3.15 13.04
CA THR A 14 9.44 -4.56 13.24
C THR A 14 8.00 -4.87 12.82
N PHE A 15 7.35 -3.94 12.11
CA PHE A 15 5.94 -3.99 11.69
C PHE A 15 5.54 -5.35 11.11
N ALA A 16 6.31 -5.87 10.16
CA ALA A 16 6.00 -7.11 9.47
C ALA A 16 5.91 -8.31 10.43
N TYR A 17 6.76 -8.35 11.47
CA TYR A 17 6.73 -9.41 12.47
C TYR A 17 5.49 -9.33 13.35
N TRP A 18 5.07 -8.11 13.72
CA TRP A 18 3.83 -7.90 14.47
C TRP A 18 2.62 -8.36 13.69
N VAL A 19 2.49 -7.95 12.42
CA VAL A 19 1.34 -8.36 11.60
C VAL A 19 1.33 -9.87 11.39
N LEU A 20 2.49 -10.49 11.11
CA LEU A 20 2.57 -11.95 10.95
C LEU A 20 2.19 -12.69 12.23
N LEU A 21 2.74 -12.29 13.37
CA LEU A 21 2.44 -12.88 14.68
C LEU A 21 0.94 -12.82 14.98
N PHE A 22 0.35 -11.63 14.86
CA PHE A 22 -1.05 -11.40 15.18
C PHE A 22 -2.01 -12.01 14.15
N ALA A 23 -1.61 -12.11 12.87
CA ALA A 23 -2.36 -12.86 11.87
C ALA A 23 -2.41 -14.36 12.21
N VAL A 24 -1.29 -14.95 12.63
CA VAL A 24 -1.25 -16.35 13.08
C VAL A 24 -2.11 -16.54 14.33
N LEU A 25 -2.03 -15.63 15.31
CA LEU A 25 -2.89 -15.69 16.50
C LEU A 25 -4.38 -15.57 16.15
N ALA A 26 -4.74 -14.67 15.23
CA ALA A 26 -6.12 -14.52 14.77
C ALA A 26 -6.64 -15.73 13.99
N PHE A 27 -5.74 -16.44 13.29
CA PHE A 27 -6.09 -17.69 12.61
C PHE A 27 -6.28 -18.86 13.60
N LEU A 28 -5.46 -18.95 14.65
CA LEU A 28 -5.52 -20.01 15.64
C LEU A 28 -6.63 -19.81 16.69
N ALA A 29 -6.95 -18.55 17.03
CA ALA A 29 -7.95 -18.19 18.03
C ALA A 29 -8.88 -17.06 17.51
N PRO A 30 -9.72 -17.32 16.49
CA PRO A 30 -10.54 -16.30 15.84
C PRO A 30 -11.54 -15.62 16.79
N GLU A 31 -12.03 -16.35 17.80
CA GLU A 31 -13.00 -15.86 18.80
C GLU A 31 -12.52 -14.59 19.52
N TRP A 32 -11.20 -14.42 19.69
CA TRP A 32 -10.63 -13.25 20.38
C TRP A 32 -10.66 -11.97 19.53
N PHE A 33 -10.76 -12.12 18.21
CA PHE A 33 -10.58 -11.02 17.27
C PHE A 33 -11.81 -10.73 16.41
N ILE A 34 -12.81 -11.62 16.37
CA ILE A 34 -14.01 -11.44 15.54
C ILE A 34 -14.79 -10.16 15.92
N GLY A 35 -14.76 -9.77 17.20
CA GLY A 35 -15.34 -8.54 17.70
C GLY A 35 -14.68 -7.25 17.21
N LEU A 36 -13.49 -7.34 16.57
CA LEU A 36 -12.79 -6.18 15.99
C LEU A 36 -13.36 -5.75 14.64
N LYS A 37 -14.23 -6.55 14.01
CA LYS A 37 -14.80 -6.24 12.67
C LYS A 37 -15.38 -4.83 12.55
N PRO A 38 -16.17 -4.29 13.51
CA PRO A 38 -16.71 -2.93 13.42
C PRO A 38 -15.64 -1.83 13.47
N LEU A 39 -14.43 -2.15 13.96
CA LEU A 39 -13.34 -1.20 14.09
C LEU A 39 -12.53 -1.03 12.79
N ILE A 40 -12.72 -1.89 11.79
CA ILE A 40 -11.92 -1.84 10.54
C ILE A 40 -11.99 -0.44 9.89
N VAL A 41 -13.19 0.10 9.74
CA VAL A 41 -13.42 1.40 9.10
C VAL A 41 -12.85 2.56 9.94
N PRO A 42 -13.14 2.68 11.25
CA PRO A 42 -12.51 3.70 12.09
C PRO A 42 -10.98 3.63 12.13
N LEU A 43 -10.41 2.43 12.21
CA LEU A 43 -8.97 2.22 12.23
C LEU A 43 -8.33 2.63 10.89
N LEU A 44 -8.96 2.32 9.75
CA LEU A 44 -8.49 2.83 8.45
C LEU A 44 -8.55 4.35 8.40
N GLY A 45 -9.65 4.96 8.84
CA GLY A 45 -9.79 6.41 8.89
C GLY A 45 -8.67 7.07 9.71
N LEU A 46 -8.27 6.45 10.83
CA LEU A 46 -7.15 6.91 11.65
C LEU A 46 -5.81 6.84 10.91
N VAL A 47 -5.55 5.76 10.17
CA VAL A 47 -4.34 5.61 9.34
C VAL A 47 -4.32 6.65 8.20
N MET A 48 -5.44 6.84 7.52
CA MET A 48 -5.57 7.80 6.41
C MET A 48 -5.47 9.26 6.90
N PHE A 49 -6.04 9.57 8.07
CA PHE A 49 -5.85 10.85 8.73
C PHE A 49 -4.37 11.10 9.06
N GLY A 50 -3.69 10.06 9.58
CA GLY A 50 -2.26 10.13 9.87
C GLY A 50 -1.42 10.39 8.63
N MET A 51 -1.76 9.78 7.50
CA MET A 51 -1.15 10.11 6.20
C MET A 51 -1.32 11.60 5.87
N GLY A 52 -2.55 12.12 6.02
CA GLY A 52 -2.85 13.54 5.82
C GLY A 52 -2.00 14.49 6.68
N LEU A 53 -1.73 14.13 7.94
CA LEU A 53 -0.86 14.91 8.84
C LEU A 53 0.59 15.00 8.35
N THR A 54 1.05 14.03 7.55
CA THR A 54 2.42 13.96 7.06
C THR A 54 2.63 14.59 5.69
N LEU A 55 1.56 14.81 4.91
CA LEU A 55 1.62 15.43 3.59
C LEU A 55 1.97 16.91 3.69
N LYS A 56 2.89 17.37 2.85
CA LYS A 56 3.28 18.78 2.72
C LYS A 56 2.97 19.29 1.33
N LEU A 57 2.75 20.59 1.19
CA LEU A 57 2.55 21.21 -0.14
C LEU A 57 3.79 21.05 -1.03
N ASP A 58 4.99 21.05 -0.43
CA ASP A 58 6.25 20.85 -1.15
C ASP A 58 6.36 19.47 -1.79
N ASP A 59 5.64 18.46 -1.27
CA ASP A 59 5.59 17.12 -1.85
C ASP A 59 4.98 17.12 -3.27
N PHE A 60 4.16 18.13 -3.57
CA PHE A 60 3.56 18.34 -4.89
C PHE A 60 4.45 19.17 -5.82
N ALA A 61 5.52 19.78 -5.33
CA ALA A 61 6.41 20.60 -6.16
C ALA A 61 7.08 19.77 -7.26
N GLU A 62 7.37 18.49 -6.99
CA GLU A 62 7.96 17.58 -7.97
C GLU A 62 7.04 17.32 -9.17
N VAL A 63 5.71 17.33 -8.96
CA VAL A 63 4.71 17.22 -10.03
C VAL A 63 4.83 18.37 -11.02
N GLY A 64 5.10 19.58 -10.53
CA GLY A 64 5.32 20.76 -11.38
C GLY A 64 6.69 20.78 -12.06
N ARG A 65 7.74 20.25 -11.41
CA ARG A 65 9.11 20.24 -11.93
C ARG A 65 9.34 19.18 -13.01
N HIS A 66 8.84 17.97 -12.78
CA HIS A 66 9.07 16.82 -13.66
C HIS A 66 7.78 16.03 -13.94
N PRO A 67 6.75 16.68 -14.54
CA PRO A 67 5.41 16.11 -14.71
C PRO A 67 5.40 14.80 -15.51
N TRP A 68 6.27 14.69 -16.52
CA TRP A 68 6.41 13.47 -17.32
C TRP A 68 6.79 12.24 -16.48
N ARG A 69 7.71 12.40 -15.51
CA ARG A 69 8.19 11.28 -14.68
C ARG A 69 7.11 10.81 -13.71
N VAL A 70 6.38 11.75 -13.12
CA VAL A 70 5.24 11.45 -12.24
C VAL A 70 4.13 10.76 -13.03
N ALA A 71 3.77 11.30 -14.22
CA ALA A 71 2.75 10.70 -15.08
C ALA A 71 3.10 9.26 -15.49
N LEU A 72 4.36 9.02 -15.88
CA LEU A 72 4.84 7.66 -16.15
C LEU A 72 4.65 6.73 -14.95
N GLY A 73 4.97 7.20 -13.74
CA GLY A 73 4.80 6.42 -12.52
C GLY A 73 3.35 6.08 -12.21
N VAL A 74 2.45 7.07 -12.34
CA VAL A 74 1.00 6.89 -12.12
C VAL A 74 0.41 5.92 -13.14
N VAL A 75 0.75 6.08 -14.43
CA VAL A 75 0.29 5.17 -15.49
C VAL A 75 0.83 3.77 -15.27
N ALA A 76 2.13 3.63 -14.97
CA ALA A 76 2.73 2.33 -14.66
C ALA A 76 2.00 1.65 -13.51
N HIS A 77 1.71 2.36 -12.43
CA HIS A 77 1.01 1.82 -11.26
C HIS A 77 -0.39 1.30 -11.63
N PHE A 78 -1.25 2.14 -12.22
CA PHE A 78 -2.64 1.78 -12.54
C PHE A 78 -2.80 0.88 -13.77
N VAL A 79 -1.74 0.61 -14.54
CA VAL A 79 -1.76 -0.39 -15.62
C VAL A 79 -1.18 -1.71 -15.15
N ILE A 80 0.00 -1.69 -14.52
CA ILE A 80 0.73 -2.90 -14.15
C ILE A 80 -0.02 -3.64 -13.05
N MET A 81 -0.37 -2.98 -11.94
CA MET A 81 -0.90 -3.69 -10.79
C MET A 81 -2.29 -4.30 -11.03
N PRO A 82 -3.26 -3.59 -11.63
CA PRO A 82 -4.54 -4.20 -12.00
C PRO A 82 -4.39 -5.26 -13.10
N GLY A 83 -3.53 -5.01 -14.10
CA GLY A 83 -3.30 -5.93 -15.20
C GLY A 83 -2.70 -7.26 -14.73
N VAL A 84 -1.67 -7.20 -13.88
CA VAL A 84 -1.06 -8.38 -13.26
C VAL A 84 -2.08 -9.11 -12.38
N ALA A 85 -2.87 -8.39 -11.57
CA ALA A 85 -3.90 -9.00 -10.74
C ALA A 85 -4.89 -9.81 -11.58
N TRP A 86 -5.43 -9.21 -12.63
CA TRP A 86 -6.36 -9.86 -13.55
C TRP A 86 -5.74 -11.08 -14.25
N LEU A 87 -4.50 -10.96 -14.74
CA LEU A 87 -3.77 -12.08 -15.36
C LEU A 87 -3.56 -13.24 -14.40
N LEU A 88 -3.22 -12.97 -13.14
CA LEU A 88 -3.08 -14.00 -12.11
C LEU A 88 -4.42 -14.67 -11.78
N CYS A 89 -5.51 -13.91 -11.69
CA CYS A 89 -6.85 -14.46 -11.49
C CYS A 89 -7.22 -15.46 -12.60
N GLN A 90 -6.92 -15.11 -13.85
CA GLN A 90 -7.14 -15.98 -15.01
C GLN A 90 -6.24 -17.22 -14.99
N ALA A 91 -4.94 -17.04 -14.76
CA ALA A 91 -3.95 -18.12 -14.78
C ALA A 91 -4.19 -19.17 -13.70
N PHE A 92 -4.57 -18.74 -12.49
CA PHE A 92 -4.79 -19.61 -11.33
C PHE A 92 -6.26 -20.02 -11.16
N HIS A 93 -7.17 -19.62 -12.05
CA HIS A 93 -8.60 -19.92 -12.01
C HIS A 93 -9.22 -19.63 -10.63
N LEU A 94 -8.95 -18.42 -10.12
CA LEU A 94 -9.32 -18.07 -8.75
C LEU A 94 -10.85 -18.02 -8.57
N PRO A 95 -11.37 -18.49 -7.42
CA PRO A 95 -12.77 -18.30 -7.07
C PRO A 95 -13.19 -16.82 -7.09
N PRO A 96 -14.44 -16.49 -7.47
CA PRO A 96 -14.87 -15.11 -7.68
C PRO A 96 -14.56 -14.14 -6.54
N GLU A 97 -14.81 -14.52 -5.29
CA GLU A 97 -14.53 -13.67 -4.12
C GLU A 97 -13.03 -13.36 -3.96
N ILE A 98 -12.17 -14.35 -4.18
CA ILE A 98 -10.71 -14.19 -4.10
C ILE A 98 -10.23 -13.35 -5.28
N ALA A 99 -10.74 -13.63 -6.50
CA ALA A 99 -10.36 -12.92 -7.71
C ALA A 99 -10.66 -11.41 -7.60
N VAL A 100 -11.85 -11.05 -7.13
CA VAL A 100 -12.24 -9.65 -6.89
C VAL A 100 -11.33 -9.02 -5.82
N GLY A 101 -11.01 -9.75 -4.75
CA GLY A 101 -10.07 -9.27 -3.72
C GLY A 101 -8.66 -9.01 -4.26
N VAL A 102 -8.12 -9.89 -5.11
CA VAL A 102 -6.80 -9.73 -5.74
C VAL A 102 -6.80 -8.55 -6.72
N ILE A 103 -7.83 -8.43 -7.57
CA ILE A 103 -7.99 -7.30 -8.49
C ILE A 103 -8.09 -5.99 -7.72
N LEU A 104 -8.88 -5.95 -6.65
CA LEU A 104 -9.05 -4.76 -5.82
C LEU A 104 -7.73 -4.29 -5.21
N VAL A 105 -6.88 -5.20 -4.71
CA VAL A 105 -5.52 -4.86 -4.25
C VAL A 105 -4.73 -4.19 -5.37
N GLY A 106 -4.81 -4.72 -6.59
CA GLY A 106 -4.12 -4.17 -7.75
C GLY A 106 -4.65 -2.79 -8.18
N CYS A 107 -5.94 -2.53 -7.96
CA CYS A 107 -6.58 -1.26 -8.28
C CYS A 107 -6.37 -0.17 -7.22
N CYS A 108 -5.95 -0.53 -6.01
CA CYS A 108 -5.66 0.44 -4.97
C CYS A 108 -4.47 1.34 -5.35
N PRO A 109 -4.41 2.59 -4.85
CA PRO A 109 -3.27 3.47 -5.06
C PRO A 109 -2.02 2.97 -4.31
N SER A 110 -0.91 3.67 -4.50
CA SER A 110 0.37 3.35 -3.87
C SER A 110 0.28 3.37 -2.33
N GLY A 111 0.98 2.44 -1.70
CA GLY A 111 1.01 2.27 -0.25
C GLY A 111 2.02 3.19 0.41
N THR A 112 1.65 3.85 1.51
CA THR A 112 2.49 4.85 2.19
C THR A 112 3.86 4.37 2.66
N SER A 113 4.02 3.06 2.89
CA SER A 113 5.32 2.50 3.28
C SER A 113 6.33 2.51 2.13
N SER A 114 5.90 2.69 0.88
CA SER A 114 6.78 2.81 -0.30
C SER A 114 7.80 3.94 -0.12
N ASN A 115 7.40 5.09 0.42
CA ASN A 115 8.27 6.24 0.65
C ASN A 115 9.47 5.89 1.56
N VAL A 116 9.21 5.15 2.64
CA VAL A 116 10.26 4.69 3.57
C VAL A 116 11.19 3.70 2.88
N MET A 117 10.62 2.74 2.13
CA MET A 117 11.42 1.75 1.40
C MET A 117 12.26 2.40 0.29
N THR A 118 11.73 3.43 -0.38
CA THR A 118 12.45 4.22 -1.39
C THR A 118 13.63 4.93 -0.77
N TRP A 119 13.44 5.56 0.38
CA TRP A 119 14.53 6.19 1.13
C TRP A 119 15.61 5.18 1.52
N LEU A 120 15.22 4.02 2.07
CA LEU A 120 16.16 2.93 2.43
C LEU A 120 16.92 2.38 1.22
N ALA A 121 16.27 2.33 0.05
CA ALA A 121 16.83 1.86 -1.21
C ALA A 121 17.82 2.84 -1.85
N LYS A 122 17.96 4.06 -1.30
CA LYS A 122 18.60 5.21 -1.97
C LYS A 122 17.95 5.50 -3.34
N GLY A 123 16.61 5.47 -3.38
CA GLY A 123 15.82 5.89 -4.53
C GLY A 123 15.56 7.39 -4.55
N ASP A 124 14.90 7.84 -5.61
CA ASP A 124 14.38 9.21 -5.72
C ASP A 124 13.11 9.35 -4.86
N LEU A 125 13.28 9.87 -3.64
CA LEU A 125 12.19 10.04 -2.68
C LEU A 125 11.16 11.07 -3.14
N ALA A 126 11.58 12.16 -3.79
CA ALA A 126 10.67 13.19 -4.26
C ALA A 126 9.70 12.62 -5.31
N LEU A 127 10.21 11.83 -6.25
CA LEU A 127 9.39 11.14 -7.24
C LEU A 127 8.41 10.14 -6.58
N SER A 128 8.87 9.37 -5.60
CA SER A 128 8.07 8.37 -4.87
C SER A 128 6.89 9.04 -4.16
N VAL A 129 7.14 10.09 -3.39
CA VAL A 129 6.09 10.85 -2.70
C VAL A 129 5.10 11.47 -3.69
N ALA A 130 5.57 12.03 -4.81
CA ALA A 130 4.71 12.61 -5.83
C ALA A 130 3.79 11.57 -6.49
N ILE A 131 4.32 10.39 -6.84
CA ILE A 131 3.51 9.29 -7.38
C ILE A 131 2.46 8.83 -6.35
N ALA A 132 2.87 8.64 -5.10
CA ALA A 132 1.95 8.22 -4.03
C ALA A 132 0.82 9.24 -3.81
N ALA A 133 1.15 10.53 -3.79
CA ALA A 133 0.16 11.59 -3.63
C ALA A 133 -0.81 11.63 -4.82
N VAL A 134 -0.31 11.62 -6.05
CA VAL A 134 -1.17 11.68 -7.26
C VAL A 134 -2.03 10.42 -7.40
N THR A 135 -1.48 9.23 -7.17
CA THR A 135 -2.28 7.99 -7.21
C THR A 135 -3.38 7.99 -6.15
N THR A 136 -3.10 8.49 -4.94
CA THR A 136 -4.10 8.62 -3.87
C THR A 136 -5.20 9.62 -4.24
N LEU A 137 -4.85 10.78 -4.82
CA LEU A 137 -5.84 11.76 -5.28
C LEU A 137 -6.73 11.24 -6.42
N LEU A 138 -6.17 10.40 -7.30
CA LEU A 138 -6.91 9.79 -8.41
C LEU A 138 -7.69 8.54 -7.99
N ALA A 139 -7.39 7.96 -6.82
CA ALA A 139 -7.97 6.73 -6.33
C ALA A 139 -9.52 6.69 -6.31
N PRO A 140 -10.25 7.77 -5.93
CA PRO A 140 -11.71 7.76 -5.95
C PRO A 140 -12.29 7.46 -7.33
N LEU A 141 -11.61 7.86 -8.41
CA LEU A 141 -12.07 7.63 -9.78
C LEU A 141 -11.48 6.36 -10.38
N LEU A 142 -10.17 6.17 -10.26
CA LEU A 142 -9.48 5.08 -10.93
C LEU A 142 -9.72 3.73 -10.25
N THR A 143 -9.74 3.67 -8.91
CA THR A 143 -9.95 2.39 -8.21
C THR A 143 -11.30 1.77 -8.56
N PRO A 144 -12.44 2.51 -8.46
CA PRO A 144 -13.75 1.97 -8.83
C PRO A 144 -13.87 1.71 -10.34
N ALA A 145 -13.26 2.53 -11.20
CA ALA A 145 -13.31 2.31 -12.65
C ALA A 145 -12.58 1.01 -13.05
N LEU A 146 -11.39 0.79 -12.49
CA LEU A 146 -10.56 -0.36 -12.81
C LEU A 146 -11.15 -1.66 -12.27
N ILE A 147 -11.63 -1.66 -11.03
CA ILE A 147 -12.29 -2.85 -10.48
C ILE A 147 -13.62 -3.13 -11.19
N TRP A 148 -14.39 -2.09 -11.56
CA TRP A 148 -15.59 -2.28 -12.37
C TRP A 148 -15.26 -2.88 -13.74
N LEU A 149 -14.20 -2.39 -14.40
CA LEU A 149 -13.75 -2.92 -15.69
C LEU A 149 -13.26 -4.37 -15.59
N LEU A 150 -12.46 -4.67 -14.57
CA LEU A 150 -11.70 -5.93 -14.50
C LEU A 150 -12.38 -7.02 -13.69
N ALA A 151 -13.29 -6.69 -12.76
CA ALA A 151 -13.86 -7.65 -11.82
C ALA A 151 -15.38 -7.87 -11.97
N SER A 152 -16.09 -7.04 -12.76
CA SER A 152 -17.55 -7.19 -12.96
C SER A 152 -17.97 -8.52 -13.59
N ALA A 153 -17.05 -9.23 -14.25
CA ALA A 153 -17.30 -10.57 -14.77
C ALA A 153 -17.39 -11.65 -13.66
N TRP A 154 -16.86 -11.37 -12.46
CA TRP A 154 -16.85 -12.29 -11.33
C TRP A 154 -17.92 -11.98 -10.29
N LEU A 155 -18.07 -10.71 -9.91
CA LEU A 155 -19.09 -10.25 -8.96
C LEU A 155 -19.64 -8.88 -9.38
N PRO A 156 -20.90 -8.55 -9.02
CA PRO A 156 -21.45 -7.22 -9.24
C PRO A 156 -20.60 -6.15 -8.54
N VAL A 157 -20.13 -5.16 -9.30
CA VAL A 157 -19.34 -4.02 -8.78
C VAL A 157 -20.13 -2.73 -8.97
N SER A 158 -20.34 -1.97 -7.91
CA SER A 158 -20.96 -0.64 -7.98
C SER A 158 -19.90 0.45 -7.99
N PHE A 159 -19.68 1.08 -9.16
CA PHE A 159 -18.75 2.21 -9.29
C PHE A 159 -19.11 3.35 -8.33
N MET A 160 -20.39 3.72 -8.26
CA MET A 160 -20.86 4.85 -7.44
C MET A 160 -20.71 4.60 -5.94
N GLU A 161 -21.02 3.40 -5.46
CA GLU A 161 -20.88 3.07 -4.03
C GLU A 161 -19.42 3.06 -3.59
N MET A 162 -18.55 2.49 -4.43
CA MET A 162 -17.11 2.50 -4.17
C MET A 162 -16.52 3.91 -4.26
N PHE A 163 -16.94 4.73 -5.23
CA PHE A 163 -16.54 6.13 -5.36
C PHE A 163 -16.84 6.91 -4.07
N TRP A 164 -18.08 6.84 -3.58
CA TRP A 164 -18.48 7.51 -2.34
C TRP A 164 -17.74 6.97 -1.12
N SER A 165 -17.52 5.65 -1.07
CA SER A 165 -16.77 5.04 0.02
C SER A 165 -15.32 5.52 0.05
N ILE A 166 -14.63 5.63 -1.08
CA ILE A 166 -13.27 6.17 -1.09
C ILE A 166 -13.25 7.64 -0.67
N LEU A 167 -14.23 8.45 -1.12
CA LEU A 167 -14.33 9.83 -0.66
C LEU A 167 -14.47 9.93 0.86
N GLN A 168 -15.32 9.11 1.47
CA GLN A 168 -15.59 9.15 2.91
C GLN A 168 -14.49 8.49 3.75
N LEU A 169 -13.99 7.33 3.33
CA LEU A 169 -13.06 6.51 4.11
C LEU A 169 -11.60 6.90 3.93
N VAL A 170 -11.27 7.59 2.83
CA VAL A 170 -9.89 7.95 2.47
C VAL A 170 -9.73 9.46 2.33
N MET A 171 -10.47 10.07 1.41
CA MET A 171 -10.24 11.48 1.07
C MET A 171 -10.58 12.41 2.23
N LEU A 172 -11.73 12.18 2.89
CA LEU A 172 -12.14 12.98 4.03
C LEU A 172 -11.12 12.94 5.18
N PRO A 173 -10.68 11.76 5.69
CA PRO A 173 -9.62 11.70 6.69
C PRO A 173 -8.31 12.38 6.26
N ILE A 174 -7.87 12.19 5.01
CA ILE A 174 -6.65 12.82 4.50
C ILE A 174 -6.78 14.34 4.52
N VAL A 175 -7.89 14.89 4.01
CA VAL A 175 -8.16 16.34 4.01
C VAL A 175 -8.18 16.88 5.43
N LEU A 176 -8.84 16.19 6.36
CA LEU A 176 -8.85 16.57 7.77
C LEU A 176 -7.45 16.56 8.39
N GLY A 177 -6.61 15.57 8.03
CA GLY A 177 -5.21 15.50 8.46
C GLY A 177 -4.38 16.68 7.94
N VAL A 178 -4.50 17.00 6.65
CA VAL A 178 -3.81 18.15 6.05
C VAL A 178 -4.26 19.47 6.68
N LEU A 179 -5.57 19.64 6.89
CA LEU A 179 -6.11 20.83 7.56
C LEU A 179 -5.61 20.94 9.00
N ALA A 180 -5.59 19.83 9.75
CA ALA A 180 -5.07 19.80 11.11
C ALA A 180 -3.57 20.17 11.14
N GLN A 181 -2.76 19.64 10.22
CA GLN A 181 -1.35 20.01 10.09
C GLN A 181 -1.18 21.51 9.83
N LYS A 182 -1.97 22.08 8.91
CA LYS A 182 -1.92 23.50 8.56
C LYS A 182 -2.36 24.41 9.71
N LEU A 183 -3.39 24.04 10.46
CA LEU A 183 -3.96 24.86 11.52
C LEU A 183 -3.18 24.78 12.84
N LEU A 184 -2.66 23.59 13.17
CA LEU A 184 -2.01 23.33 14.47
C LEU A 184 -0.47 23.41 14.38
N GLY A 185 0.10 23.38 13.18
CA GLY A 185 1.53 23.57 12.92
C GLY A 185 2.42 22.68 13.79
N ALA A 186 3.37 23.30 14.51
CA ALA A 186 4.34 22.59 15.34
C ALA A 186 3.73 21.70 16.45
N ARG A 187 2.48 21.95 16.88
CA ARG A 187 1.81 21.11 17.89
C ARG A 187 1.48 19.71 17.36
N VAL A 188 1.36 19.55 16.05
CA VAL A 188 1.12 18.27 15.37
C VAL A 188 2.36 17.38 15.39
N GLN A 189 3.56 17.96 15.56
CA GLN A 189 4.81 17.21 15.52
C GLN A 189 4.86 16.11 16.58
N VAL A 190 4.28 16.37 17.76
CA VAL A 190 4.16 15.37 18.83
C VAL A 190 3.25 14.20 18.42
N ALA A 191 2.15 14.49 17.72
CA ALA A 191 1.25 13.46 17.20
C ALA A 191 1.91 12.66 16.05
N VAL A 192 2.69 13.33 15.19
CA VAL A 192 3.45 12.71 14.09
C VAL A 192 4.48 11.71 14.63
N ASP A 193 5.16 12.02 15.75
CA ASP A 193 6.14 11.12 16.35
C ASP A 193 5.55 9.78 16.84
N VAL A 194 4.27 9.77 17.21
CA VAL A 194 3.54 8.58 17.69
C VAL A 194 2.73 7.92 16.57
N LEU A 195 2.58 8.60 15.43
CA LEU A 195 1.80 8.14 14.29
C LEU A 195 2.21 6.75 13.75
N PRO A 196 3.52 6.41 13.65
CA PRO A 196 3.91 5.06 13.25
C PRO A 196 3.33 4.00 14.17
N LEU A 197 3.42 4.17 15.49
CA LEU A 197 2.85 3.25 16.47
C LEU A 197 1.34 3.08 16.27
N VAL A 198 0.61 4.20 16.17
CA VAL A 198 -0.84 4.19 15.96
C VAL A 198 -1.21 3.47 14.67
N SER A 199 -0.46 3.71 13.59
CA SER A 199 -0.70 3.10 12.28
C SER A 199 -0.43 1.60 12.30
N VAL A 200 0.68 1.17 12.92
CA VAL A 200 1.00 -0.26 13.07
C VAL A 200 -0.08 -0.97 13.87
N VAL A 201 -0.47 -0.44 15.03
CA VAL A 201 -1.52 -1.04 15.86
C VAL A 201 -2.84 -1.12 15.09
N SER A 202 -3.22 -0.06 14.37
CA SER A 202 -4.45 -0.04 13.58
C SER A 202 -4.46 -1.10 12.48
N ILE A 203 -3.37 -1.21 11.71
CA ILE A 203 -3.24 -2.22 10.65
C ILE A 203 -3.24 -3.64 11.23
N VAL A 204 -2.52 -3.87 12.34
CA VAL A 204 -2.50 -5.19 13.02
C VAL A 204 -3.92 -5.60 13.43
N LEU A 205 -4.69 -4.69 14.04
CA LEU A 205 -6.07 -4.97 14.44
C LEU A 205 -7.00 -5.23 13.24
N ILE A 206 -6.84 -4.48 12.14
CA ILE A 206 -7.57 -4.73 10.88
C ILE A 206 -7.26 -6.13 10.35
N VAL A 207 -5.97 -6.51 10.29
CA VAL A 207 -5.55 -7.83 9.82
C VAL A 207 -6.12 -8.94 10.73
N CYS A 208 -6.08 -8.78 12.05
CA CYS A 208 -6.70 -9.72 12.96
C CYS A 208 -8.21 -9.89 12.69
N ALA A 209 -8.92 -8.78 12.51
CA ALA A 209 -10.37 -8.81 12.25
C ALA A 209 -10.69 -9.56 10.94
N VAL A 210 -9.94 -9.31 9.87
CA VAL A 210 -10.12 -9.95 8.56
C VAL A 210 -9.78 -11.44 8.60
N VAL A 211 -8.65 -11.79 9.22
CA VAL A 211 -8.19 -13.19 9.32
C VAL A 211 -9.16 -14.00 10.17
N ALA A 212 -9.58 -13.48 11.32
CA ALA A 212 -10.55 -14.16 12.18
C ALA A 212 -11.90 -14.35 11.49
N ALA A 213 -12.40 -13.33 10.80
CA ALA A 213 -13.68 -13.41 10.08
C ALA A 213 -13.65 -14.36 8.86
N SER A 214 -12.46 -14.71 8.36
CA SER A 214 -12.28 -15.52 7.15
C SER A 214 -11.53 -16.83 7.41
N GLN A 215 -11.37 -17.23 8.68
CA GLN A 215 -10.47 -18.29 9.12
C GLN A 215 -10.68 -19.61 8.36
N ALA A 216 -11.93 -20.09 8.26
CA ALA A 216 -12.23 -21.37 7.61
C ALA A 216 -11.84 -21.36 6.12
N ARG A 217 -12.09 -20.25 5.43
CA ARG A 217 -11.75 -20.08 4.01
C ARG A 217 -10.25 -19.92 3.79
N ILE A 218 -9.55 -19.29 4.74
CA ILE A 218 -8.09 -19.21 4.75
C ILE A 218 -7.49 -20.61 4.96
N ALA A 219 -8.10 -21.47 5.76
CA ALA A 219 -7.63 -22.84 5.94
C ALA A 219 -7.71 -23.65 4.63
N GLU A 220 -8.74 -23.40 3.82
CA GLU A 220 -8.94 -24.07 2.52
C GLU A 220 -8.02 -23.50 1.42
N SER A 221 -7.92 -22.17 1.31
CA SER A 221 -7.32 -21.49 0.14
C SER A 221 -6.14 -20.58 0.45
N GLY A 222 -5.73 -20.46 1.72
CA GLY A 222 -4.75 -19.46 2.17
C GLY A 222 -3.39 -19.58 1.51
N LEU A 223 -2.92 -20.80 1.22
CA LEU A 223 -1.64 -21.01 0.53
C LEU A 223 -1.68 -20.50 -0.92
N LEU A 224 -2.79 -20.74 -1.63
CA LEU A 224 -3.00 -20.24 -2.98
C LEU A 224 -3.08 -18.71 -2.99
N ILE A 225 -3.84 -18.12 -2.07
CA ILE A 225 -3.95 -16.65 -1.95
C ILE A 225 -2.57 -16.05 -1.67
N MET A 226 -1.80 -16.64 -0.76
CA MET A 226 -0.45 -16.18 -0.45
C MET A 226 0.47 -16.28 -1.67
N ALA A 227 0.45 -17.39 -2.42
CA ALA A 227 1.24 -17.54 -3.64
C ALA A 227 0.90 -16.45 -4.68
N VAL A 228 -0.39 -16.18 -4.89
CA VAL A 228 -0.85 -15.13 -5.80
C VAL A 228 -0.42 -13.75 -5.32
N VAL A 229 -0.54 -13.45 -4.03
CA VAL A 229 -0.08 -12.18 -3.42
C VAL A 229 1.43 -11.99 -3.62
N ILE A 230 2.22 -13.04 -3.42
CA ILE A 230 3.67 -13.01 -3.63
C ILE A 230 4.00 -12.70 -5.08
N LEU A 231 3.35 -13.39 -6.02
CA LEU A 231 3.55 -13.18 -7.45
C LEU A 231 3.12 -11.79 -7.89
N HIS A 232 1.94 -11.34 -7.45
CA HIS A 232 1.39 -10.03 -7.78
C HIS A 232 2.33 -8.90 -7.37
N ASN A 233 2.78 -8.91 -6.12
CA ASN A 233 3.74 -7.94 -5.60
C ASN A 233 5.10 -8.03 -6.32
N SER A 234 5.60 -9.25 -6.56
CA SER A 234 6.90 -9.47 -7.21
C SER A 234 6.90 -8.98 -8.66
N PHE A 235 5.83 -9.23 -9.41
CA PHE A 235 5.64 -8.69 -10.76
C PHE A 235 5.47 -7.17 -10.74
N GLY A 236 4.78 -6.61 -9.75
CA GLY A 236 4.71 -5.16 -9.54
C GLY A 236 6.10 -4.52 -9.41
N PHE A 237 6.96 -5.08 -8.54
CA PHE A 237 8.35 -4.62 -8.41
C PHE A 237 9.14 -4.76 -9.71
N LEU A 238 9.06 -5.93 -10.33
CA LEU A 238 9.82 -6.26 -11.54
C LEU A 238 9.44 -5.32 -12.69
N LEU A 239 8.15 -5.27 -13.03
CA LEU A 239 7.64 -4.48 -14.14
C LEU A 239 7.75 -2.98 -13.88
N GLY A 240 7.60 -2.53 -12.62
CA GLY A 240 7.89 -1.14 -12.24
C GLY A 240 9.35 -0.76 -12.48
N TYR A 241 10.30 -1.60 -12.04
CA TYR A 241 11.73 -1.37 -12.31
C TYR A 241 12.03 -1.33 -13.81
N PHE A 242 11.51 -2.30 -14.57
CA PHE A 242 11.73 -2.42 -16.00
C PHE A 242 11.07 -1.30 -16.80
N THR A 243 9.92 -0.78 -16.37
CA THR A 243 9.31 0.41 -16.95
C THR A 243 10.30 1.58 -16.87
N GLY A 244 10.87 1.85 -15.70
CA GLY A 244 11.88 2.90 -15.56
C GLY A 244 13.13 2.66 -16.42
N LYS A 245 13.50 1.39 -16.63
CA LYS A 245 14.61 1.01 -17.52
C LYS A 245 14.30 1.26 -19.00
N VAL A 246 13.11 0.89 -19.47
CA VAL A 246 12.64 1.10 -20.86
C VAL A 246 12.59 2.60 -21.20
N PHE A 247 12.07 3.41 -20.26
CA PHE A 247 12.02 4.87 -20.40
C PHE A 247 13.33 5.58 -20.01
N LYS A 248 14.44 4.82 -19.84
CA LYS A 248 15.80 5.32 -19.59
C LYS A 248 15.92 6.26 -18.38
N LEU A 249 15.10 6.07 -17.34
CA LEU A 249 15.23 6.83 -16.09
C LEU A 249 16.55 6.51 -15.37
N PRO A 250 17.12 7.41 -14.56
CA PRO A 250 18.26 7.12 -13.69
C PRO A 250 17.96 5.99 -12.69
N LEU A 251 18.99 5.32 -12.19
CA LEU A 251 18.85 4.17 -11.29
C LEU A 251 18.00 4.48 -10.05
N ALA A 252 18.19 5.66 -9.43
CA ALA A 252 17.41 6.09 -8.27
C ALA A 252 15.90 6.12 -8.56
N GLN A 253 15.50 6.60 -9.74
CA GLN A 253 14.10 6.67 -10.16
C GLN A 253 13.53 5.32 -10.54
N ARG A 254 14.34 4.40 -11.10
CA ARG A 254 13.92 3.01 -11.34
C ARG A 254 13.60 2.29 -10.04
N LYS A 255 14.42 2.50 -9.00
CA LYS A 255 14.19 1.95 -7.66
C LYS A 255 12.89 2.48 -7.06
N SER A 256 12.66 3.79 -7.14
CA SER A 256 11.40 4.41 -6.69
C SER A 256 10.21 3.82 -7.44
N LEU A 257 10.28 3.73 -8.77
CA LEU A 257 9.18 3.24 -9.58
C LEU A 257 8.85 1.77 -9.29
N ALA A 258 9.86 0.93 -9.07
CA ALA A 258 9.65 -0.44 -8.64
C ALA A 258 8.85 -0.50 -7.33
N LEU A 259 9.28 0.26 -6.31
CA LEU A 259 8.65 0.26 -4.99
C LEU A 259 7.25 0.87 -5.02
N GLU A 260 7.04 1.97 -5.76
CA GLU A 260 5.73 2.61 -5.94
C GLU A 260 4.73 1.73 -6.69
N VAL A 261 5.19 0.95 -7.68
CA VAL A 261 4.30 0.03 -8.39
C VAL A 261 4.02 -1.22 -7.57
N GLY A 262 5.03 -1.81 -6.91
CA GLY A 262 4.84 -3.06 -6.19
C GLY A 262 4.15 -2.93 -4.82
N MET A 263 4.22 -1.77 -4.18
CA MET A 263 3.64 -1.55 -2.85
C MET A 263 2.28 -0.86 -2.94
N GLN A 264 1.22 -1.59 -2.63
CA GLN A 264 -0.16 -1.10 -2.66
C GLN A 264 -0.59 -0.54 -1.32
N ASN A 265 -1.59 0.34 -1.33
CA ASN A 265 -2.40 0.66 -0.15
C ASN A 265 -3.37 -0.50 0.14
N SER A 266 -2.82 -1.59 0.62
CA SER A 266 -3.56 -2.81 0.93
C SER A 266 -4.51 -2.64 2.13
N GLY A 267 -4.28 -1.67 3.01
CA GLY A 267 -5.24 -1.30 4.06
C GLY A 267 -6.56 -0.77 3.48
N LEU A 268 -6.48 0.08 2.45
CA LEU A 268 -7.65 0.52 1.70
C LEU A 268 -8.34 -0.65 1.00
N GLY A 269 -7.57 -1.53 0.34
CA GLY A 269 -8.10 -2.72 -0.32
C GLY A 269 -8.91 -3.60 0.63
N ALA A 270 -8.40 -3.86 1.84
CA ALA A 270 -9.08 -4.68 2.84
C ALA A 270 -10.40 -4.05 3.31
N ALA A 271 -10.42 -2.73 3.51
CA ALA A 271 -11.63 -2.05 3.95
C ALA A 271 -12.70 -1.98 2.85
N LEU A 272 -12.32 -1.65 1.62
CA LEU A 272 -13.25 -1.66 0.48
C LEU A 272 -13.78 -3.07 0.23
N ALA A 273 -12.93 -4.09 0.30
CA ALA A 273 -13.35 -5.47 0.18
C ALA A 273 -14.39 -5.86 1.23
N SER A 274 -14.11 -5.52 2.49
CA SER A 274 -14.99 -5.81 3.61
C SER A 274 -16.33 -5.05 3.54
N ALA A 275 -16.33 -3.85 2.97
CA ALA A 275 -17.50 -2.99 2.88
C ALA A 275 -18.41 -3.32 1.69
N HIS A 276 -17.85 -3.73 0.55
CA HIS A 276 -18.57 -3.87 -0.72
C HIS A 276 -18.73 -5.32 -1.21
N PHE A 277 -17.94 -6.25 -0.69
CA PHE A 277 -17.93 -7.64 -1.16
C PHE A 277 -18.10 -8.60 0.01
N SER A 278 -17.04 -9.28 0.43
CA SER A 278 -17.08 -10.28 1.49
C SER A 278 -15.84 -10.18 2.38
N PRO A 279 -15.88 -10.74 3.62
CA PRO A 279 -14.68 -10.89 4.44
C PRO A 279 -13.55 -11.63 3.71
N LEU A 280 -13.89 -12.65 2.91
CA LEU A 280 -12.91 -13.41 2.13
C LEU A 280 -12.22 -12.54 1.05
N ALA A 281 -12.95 -11.65 0.39
CA ALA A 281 -12.38 -10.71 -0.57
C ALA A 281 -11.34 -9.75 0.07
N ALA A 282 -11.38 -9.57 1.40
CA ALA A 282 -10.41 -8.75 2.12
C ALA A 282 -9.10 -9.49 2.46
N VAL A 283 -9.10 -10.83 2.38
CA VAL A 283 -7.93 -11.66 2.72
C VAL A 283 -6.72 -11.38 1.82
N PRO A 284 -6.83 -11.28 0.48
CA PRO A 284 -5.70 -10.91 -0.37
C PRO A 284 -5.03 -9.61 0.08
N SER A 285 -5.83 -8.60 0.44
CA SER A 285 -5.32 -7.32 0.95
C SER A 285 -4.63 -7.44 2.32
N ALA A 286 -5.20 -8.22 3.23
CA ALA A 286 -4.59 -8.46 4.54
C ALA A 286 -3.23 -9.15 4.40
N LEU A 287 -3.15 -10.21 3.58
CA LEU A 287 -1.89 -10.93 3.32
C LEU A 287 -0.89 -10.06 2.55
N PHE A 288 -1.36 -9.26 1.59
CA PHE A 288 -0.51 -8.31 0.85
C PHE A 288 0.13 -7.29 1.80
N SER A 289 -0.61 -6.79 2.80
CA SER A 289 -0.09 -5.87 3.83
C SER A 289 1.10 -6.44 4.60
N VAL A 290 1.10 -7.75 4.87
CA VAL A 290 2.25 -8.43 5.50
C VAL A 290 3.38 -8.55 4.49
N TRP A 291 3.07 -9.13 3.34
CA TRP A 291 4.06 -9.54 2.35
C TRP A 291 4.81 -8.33 1.79
N HIS A 292 4.12 -7.29 1.32
CA HIS A 292 4.77 -6.16 0.64
C HIS A 292 5.71 -5.35 1.54
N ASN A 293 5.51 -5.38 2.86
CA ASN A 293 6.43 -4.74 3.81
C ASN A 293 7.68 -5.60 4.03
N ILE A 294 7.55 -6.92 4.08
CA ILE A 294 8.69 -7.85 4.11
C ILE A 294 9.48 -7.74 2.81
N SER A 295 8.81 -7.95 1.67
CA SER A 295 9.44 -7.97 0.36
C SER A 295 9.98 -6.59 -0.04
N GLY A 296 9.30 -5.49 0.32
CA GLY A 296 9.78 -4.12 0.13
C GLY A 296 11.03 -3.81 0.96
N ALA A 297 11.11 -4.28 2.21
CA ALA A 297 12.32 -4.14 3.03
C ALA A 297 13.50 -4.97 2.48
N LEU A 298 13.23 -6.19 2.00
CA LEU A 298 14.24 -7.04 1.35
C LEU A 298 14.74 -6.40 0.04
N LEU A 299 13.82 -5.93 -0.79
CA LEU A 299 14.13 -5.30 -2.08
C LEU A 299 14.86 -3.97 -1.89
N SER A 300 14.46 -3.14 -0.94
CA SER A 300 15.17 -1.90 -0.63
C SER A 300 16.60 -2.16 -0.13
N THR A 301 16.79 -3.19 0.70
CA THR A 301 18.13 -3.64 1.13
C THR A 301 18.98 -4.10 -0.05
N TYR A 302 18.39 -4.84 -0.99
CA TYR A 302 19.06 -5.24 -2.22
C TYR A 302 19.41 -4.04 -3.11
N PHE A 303 18.44 -3.16 -3.38
CA PHE A 303 18.63 -1.94 -4.17
C PHE A 303 19.68 -1.00 -3.57
N ARG A 304 19.80 -0.94 -2.25
CA ARG A 304 20.84 -0.14 -1.59
C ARG A 304 22.27 -0.56 -2.00
N ARG A 305 22.47 -1.83 -2.35
CA ARG A 305 23.75 -2.38 -2.84
C ARG A 305 23.98 -2.13 -4.33
N MET A 306 22.94 -1.77 -5.07
CA MET A 306 23.08 -1.36 -6.47
C MET A 306 23.61 0.07 -6.51
N GLU A 307 24.93 0.21 -6.62
CA GLU A 307 25.59 1.49 -6.91
C GLU A 307 25.45 1.81 -8.40
N GLY A 308 25.10 3.05 -8.71
CA GLY A 308 25.09 3.53 -10.08
C GLY A 308 26.54 3.81 -10.50
N THR A 309 27.10 3.00 -11.38
CA THR A 309 28.19 3.46 -12.23
C THR A 309 27.61 4.49 -13.19
N GLU A 310 27.64 5.77 -12.80
CA GLU A 310 27.49 6.82 -13.79
C GLU A 310 28.70 6.78 -14.72
N PRO A 311 28.51 6.68 -16.05
CA PRO A 311 29.60 6.91 -16.99
C PRO A 311 29.94 8.41 -16.96
N GLY A 312 30.88 8.80 -16.09
CA GLY A 312 31.42 10.17 -16.06
C GLY A 312 31.81 10.74 -14.68
N GLY A 313 31.50 10.08 -13.57
CA GLY A 313 31.90 10.56 -12.24
C GLY A 313 33.39 10.32 -11.99
N LEU A 314 34.19 11.38 -12.01
CA LEU A 314 35.59 11.37 -11.57
C LEU A 314 35.71 10.65 -10.22
N LYS A 315 36.48 9.55 -10.22
CA LYS A 315 36.99 8.95 -9.00
C LYS A 315 37.81 10.00 -8.26
N THR A 316 37.31 10.47 -7.13
CA THR A 316 38.17 11.04 -6.10
C THR A 316 38.66 9.86 -5.26
N ASP A 317 39.78 9.27 -5.67
CA ASP A 317 40.68 8.51 -4.79
C ASP A 317 41.79 9.47 -4.30
N PRO A 318 42.46 9.19 -3.18
CA PRO A 318 41.99 8.75 -1.87
C PRO A 318 42.05 9.87 -0.82
#